data_AF-A0A4Q0AGT1-F1
#
_entry.id   AF-A0A4Q0AGT1-F1
#
_cell.length_a   1.000
_cell.length_b   1.000
_cell.length_c   1.000
_cell.angle_alpha   90.00
_cell.angle_beta   90.00
_cell.angle_gamma   90.00
#
_symmetry.space_group_name_H-M   'P 1'
#
loop_
_entity.id
_entity.type
_entity.pdbx_description
1 polymer ?
#
loop_
_entity_poly.entity_id
_entity_poly.type
_entity_poly.pdbx_seq_one_letter_code
_entity_poly.pdbx_strand_id
1 'polypeptide(L)' 'MTIDTILQIITIASAVLMIASILLQQRGATLGAGFGSSGELYTTRRGIDRNLFEVSVVFAAIFVLAIVVGLLLPSK' A
#
# COMPACT_ATOMS: atom_id res chain seq x y z
N MET A 1 8.80 -23.79 -11.94
CA MET A 1 8.04 -22.57 -11.58
C MET A 1 7.76 -21.84 -12.89
N THR A 2 6.51 -21.80 -13.34
CA THR A 2 6.15 -20.99 -14.51
C THR A 2 6.15 -19.52 -14.12
N ILE A 3 6.37 -18.64 -15.11
CA ILE A 3 6.41 -17.18 -14.89
C ILE A 3 5.07 -16.69 -14.30
N ASP A 4 3.95 -17.30 -14.69
CA ASP A 4 2.62 -16.96 -14.16
C ASP A 4 2.52 -17.23 -12.66
N THR A 5 2.99 -18.38 -12.18
CA THR A 5 2.97 -18.70 -10.75
C THR A 5 3.84 -17.73 -9.95
N ILE A 6 4.98 -17.32 -10.52
CA ILE A 6 5.88 -16.35 -9.88
C ILE A 6 5.19 -14.97 -9.77
N LEU A 7 4.57 -14.48 -10.85
CA LEU A 7 3.82 -13.22 -10.85
C LEU A 7 2.65 -13.25 -9.85
N GLN A 8 1.93 -14.38 -9.76
CA GLN A 8 0.82 -14.54 -8.83
C GLN A 8 1.27 -14.50 -7.37
N ILE A 9 2.38 -15.18 -7.05
CA ILE A 9 2.99 -15.15 -5.71
C ILE A 9 3.43 -13.74 -5.34
N ILE A 10 4.10 -13.03 -6.26
CA ILE A 10 4.55 -11.64 -6.03
C ILE A 10 3.35 -10.72 -5.80
N THR A 11 2.27 -10.88 -6.56
CA THR A 11 1.05 -10.07 -6.43
C THR A 11 0.39 -10.28 -5.06
N ILE A 12 0.25 -11.53 -4.62
CA ILE A 12 -0.35 -11.84 -3.31
C ILE A 12 0.56 -11.36 -2.17
N ALA A 13 1.87 -11.61 -2.26
CA ALA A 13 2.82 -11.20 -1.24
C ALA A 13 2.88 -9.67 -1.08
N SER A 14 2.93 -8.93 -2.19
CA SER A 14 2.93 -7.45 -2.17
C SER A 14 1.61 -6.88 -1.66
N ALA A 15 0.45 -7.49 -1.97
CA ALA A 15 -0.84 -7.10 -1.39
C ALA A 15 -0.84 -7.24 0.14
N VAL A 16 -0.40 -8.38 0.67
CA VAL A 16 -0.39 -8.62 2.11
C VAL A 16 0.56 -7.66 2.83
N LEU A 17 1.77 -7.46 2.29
CA LEU A 17 2.73 -6.49 2.84
C LEU A 17 2.22 -5.05 2.80
N MET A 18 1.51 -4.68 1.73
CA MET A 18 0.89 -3.36 1.61
C MET A 18 -0.22 -3.17 2.64
N ILE A 19 -1.11 -4.15 2.82
CA ILE A 19 -2.18 -4.11 3.84
C ILE A 19 -1.57 -3.97 5.24
N ALA A 20 -0.57 -4.80 5.57
CA ALA A 20 0.12 -4.71 6.85
C ALA A 20 0.76 -3.32 7.06
N SER A 21 1.40 -2.78 6.01
CA SER A 21 2.01 -1.45 6.05
C SER A 21 0.97 -0.35 6.29
N ILE A 22 -0.21 -0.44 5.67
CA ILE A 22 -1.31 0.53 5.85
C ILE A 22 -1.89 0.44 7.27
N LEU A 23 -2.09 -0.75 7.81
CA LEU A 23 -2.63 -0.93 9.16
C LEU A 23 -1.67 -0.42 10.25
N LEU A 24 -0.36 -0.54 10.01
CA LEU A 24 0.67 0.01 10.90
C LEU A 24 0.78 1.54 10.82
N GLN A 25 0.28 2.17 9.75
CA GLN A 25 0.20 3.63 9.65
C GLN A 25 -0.91 4.15 10.56
N GLN A 26 -0.55 4.54 11.79
CA GLN A 26 -1.48 5.22 12.69
C GLN A 26 -1.83 6.61 12.15
N ARG A 27 -2.96 6.72 11.44
CA ARG A 27 -3.58 8.02 11.19
C ARG A 27 -4.42 8.34 12.42
N GLY A 28 -4.02 9.33 13.20
CA GLY A 28 -4.79 9.85 14.35
C GLY A 28 -6.09 10.55 13.94
N ALA A 29 -6.87 9.94 13.04
CA ALA A 29 -8.15 10.43 12.58
C ALA A 29 -9.23 9.91 13.53
N THR A 30 -9.90 10.83 14.22
CA THR A 30 -11.10 10.52 14.99
C THR A 30 -12.26 10.19 14.03
N LEU A 31 -13.30 9.50 14.50
CA LEU A 31 -14.48 9.15 13.70
C LEU A 31 -15.16 10.39 13.06
N GLY A 32 -14.92 11.60 13.58
CA GLY A 32 -15.39 12.87 13.04
C GLY A 32 -14.58 13.44 11.86
N ALA A 33 -13.41 12.87 11.54
CA ALA A 33 -12.55 13.36 10.46
C ALA A 33 -13.17 13.18 9.06
N GLY A 34 -14.06 12.20 8.88
CA GLY A 34 -14.81 11.99 7.63
C GLY A 34 -15.97 12.97 7.45
N PHE A 35 -16.37 13.70 8.49
CA PHE A 35 -17.51 14.62 8.49
C PHE A 35 -17.11 16.09 8.35
N GLY A 36 -15.84 16.39 8.02
CA GLY A 36 -15.37 17.78 7.84
C GLY A 36 -15.22 18.58 9.14
N SER A 37 -15.44 17.95 10.31
CA SER A 37 -15.11 18.54 11.61
C SER A 37 -13.60 18.44 11.80
N SER A 38 -12.89 19.44 11.29
CA SER A 38 -11.45 19.63 11.42
C SER A 38 -11.05 19.84 12.87
N GLY A 39 -10.97 18.75 13.63
CA GLY A 39 -9.99 18.63 14.71
C GLY A 39 -8.61 18.48 14.06
N GLU A 40 -8.18 19.50 13.32
CA GLU A 40 -6.88 19.54 12.64
C GLU A 40 -5.78 19.60 13.69
N LEU A 41 -5.47 18.45 14.28
CA LEU A 41 -4.16 18.20 14.83
C LEU A 41 -3.21 18.12 13.63
N TYR A 42 -2.67 19.27 13.22
CA TYR A 42 -1.46 19.35 12.41
C TYR A 42 -0.28 18.79 13.22
N THR A 43 -0.29 17.49 13.50
CA THR A 43 0.92 16.81 13.93
C THR A 43 1.79 16.66 12.69
N THR A 44 2.92 17.39 12.69
CA THR A 44 3.94 17.21 11.67
C THR A 44 4.37 15.74 11.71
N ARG A 45 4.19 15.02 10.60
CA ARG A 45 4.70 13.65 10.46
C ARG A 45 6.22 13.68 10.63
N ARG A 46 6.74 13.23 11.78
CA ARG A 46 8.18 13.12 12.04
C ARG A 46 8.59 11.65 12.15
N GLY A 47 9.73 11.31 11.54
CA GLY A 47 10.36 10.00 11.70
C GLY A 47 9.66 8.86 10.97
N ILE A 48 9.19 7.88 11.75
CA ILE A 48 8.78 6.55 11.29
C ILE A 48 7.56 6.61 10.36
N ASP A 49 6.57 7.45 10.66
CA ASP A 49 5.33 7.55 9.87
C ASP A 49 5.57 8.07 8.44
N ARG A 50 6.59 8.91 8.23
CA ARG A 50 6.95 9.40 6.90
C ARG A 50 7.59 8.28 6.07
N ASN A 51 8.48 7.50 6.68
CA ASN A 51 9.13 6.38 6.02
C ASN A 51 8.14 5.25 5.71
N LEU A 52 7.25 4.91 6.65
CA LEU A 52 6.21 3.90 6.44
C LEU A 52 5.26 4.27 5.30
N PHE A 53 4.95 5.56 5.16
CA PHE A 53 4.15 6.07 4.06
C PHE A 53 4.88 5.91 2.73
N GLU A 54 6.13 6.35 2.64
CA GLU A 54 6.95 6.22 1.42
C GLU A 54 7.12 4.75 0.99
N VAL A 55 7.40 3.86 1.94
CA VAL A 55 7.49 2.41 1.70
C VAL A 55 6.17 1.83 1.19
N SER A 56 5.03 2.24 1.75
CA SER A 56 3.72 1.77 1.27
C SER A 56 3.41 2.22 -0.16
N VAL A 57 3.87 3.42 -0.55
CA VAL A 57 3.72 3.92 -1.93
C VAL A 57 4.55 3.10 -2.90
N VAL A 58 5.77 2.71 -2.51
CA VAL A 58 6.62 1.81 -3.30
C VAL A 58 5.97 0.43 -3.45
N PHE A 59 5.44 -0.15 -2.38
CA PHE A 59 4.72 -1.44 -2.47
C PHE A 59 3.46 -1.35 -3.33
N ALA A 60 2.70 -0.25 -3.25
CA ALA A 60 1.55 -0.02 -4.09
C ALA A 60 1.92 0.07 -5.58
N ALA A 61 3.01 0.76 -5.91
CA ALA A 61 3.51 0.85 -7.27
C ALA A 61 3.92 -0.53 -7.82
N ILE A 62 4.66 -1.32 -7.03
CA ILE A 62 5.06 -2.69 -7.39
C ILE A 62 3.84 -3.59 -7.59
N PHE A 63 2.85 -3.50 -6.71
CA PHE A 63 1.62 -4.28 -6.81
C PHE A 63 0.84 -3.97 -8.09
N VAL A 64 0.66 -2.68 -8.40
CA VAL A 64 -0.03 -2.26 -9.64
C VAL A 64 0.75 -2.69 -10.88
N LEU A 65 2.08 -2.52 -10.88
CA LEU A 65 2.92 -2.97 -11.99
C LEU A 65 2.86 -4.48 -12.19
N ALA A 66 2.84 -5.27 -11.11
CA ALA A 66 2.70 -6.72 -11.19
C ALA A 66 1.38 -7.14 -11.84
N ILE A 67 0.26 -6.47 -11.50
CA ILE A 67 -1.04 -6.70 -12.13
C ILE A 67 -1.01 -6.32 -13.61
N VAL A 68 -0.48 -5.14 -13.93
CA VAL A 68 -0.41 -4.63 -15.31
C VAL A 68 0.45 -5.54 -16.19
N VAL A 69 1.60 -5.99 -15.70
CA VAL A 69 2.48 -6.93 -16.39
C VAL A 69 1.81 -8.30 -16.56
N GLY A 70 1.13 -8.80 -15.53
CA GLY A 70 0.37 -10.05 -15.63
C GLY A 70 -0.82 -9.98 -16.58
N LEU A 71 -1.41 -8.80 -16.78
CA LEU A 71 -2.48 -8.57 -17.75
C LEU A 71 -1.95 -8.44 -19.19
N LEU A 72 -0.80 -7.77 -19.36
CA LEU A 72 -0.19 -7.51 -20.67
C LEU A 72 0.57 -8.70 -21.25
N LEU A 73 1.10 -9.58 -20.40
CA LEU A 73 1.72 -10.84 -20.83
C LEU A 73 0.58 -11.86 -21.06
N PRO A 74 0.26 -12.23 -22.31
CA PRO A 74 -0.68 -13.30 -22.57
C PRO A 74 -0.06 -14.61 -22.07
N SER A 75 -0.58 -15.10 -20.95
CA SER A 75 -0.32 -16.44 -20.44
C SER A 75 -0.87 -17.46 -21.43
N LYS A 76 0.00 -18.39 -21.88
CA LYS A 76 -0.40 -19.53 -22.69
C LYS A 76 -0.80 -20.71 -21.81
#